data_AF-A0A535IF31-F1
#
_entry.id   AF-A0A535IF31-F1
#
_cell.length_a   1.000
_cell.length_b   1.000
_cell.length_c   1.000
_cell.angle_alpha   90.00
_cell.angle_beta   90.00
_cell.angle_gamma   90.00
#
_symmetry.space_group_name_H-M   'P 1'
#
loop_
_entity.id
_entity.type
_entity.pdbx_description
1 polymer ?
#
loop_
_entity_poly.entity_id
_entity_poly.type
_entity_poly.pdbx_seq_one_letter_code
_entity_poly.pdbx_strand_id
1 'polypeptide(L)'
;MAATFGGAILVTWLALRRDDHLVALAVRYEQVFWAGVGILVMTGVGNLGAFGLGLPAPSTTWGANFTAKLLLVAALVALSLPRSILVVRSAAGGDRRPLPFLYGATVAILAVIVALATLLAHG
;
A
#
# COMPACT_ATOMS: atom_id res chain seq x y z
N MET A 1 -7.33 1.66 4.83
CA MET A 1 -6.45 2.67 5.45
C MET A 1 -6.03 2.31 6.87
N ALA A 2 -6.94 1.97 7.78
CA ALA A 2 -6.53 1.60 9.14
C ALA A 2 -5.56 0.40 9.18
N ALA A 3 -5.87 -0.70 8.49
CA ALA A 3 -5.00 -1.88 8.43
C ALA A 3 -3.67 -1.60 7.69
N THR A 4 -3.71 -0.87 6.58
CA THR A 4 -2.53 -0.56 5.76
C THR A 4 -1.62 0.47 6.42
N PHE A 5 -2.16 1.60 6.89
CA PHE A 5 -1.39 2.69 7.49
C PHE A 5 -1.08 2.42 8.96
N GLY A 6 -2.09 2.06 9.77
CA GLY A 6 -1.92 1.73 11.18
C GLY A 6 -1.09 0.48 11.41
N GLY A 7 -1.26 -0.55 10.57
CA GLY A 7 -0.42 -1.75 10.59
C GLY A 7 1.04 -1.45 10.24
N ALA A 8 1.30 -0.62 9.23
CA ALA A 8 2.66 -0.21 8.88
C ALA A 8 3.32 0.61 9.99
N ILE A 9 2.58 1.50 10.66
CA ILE A 9 3.06 2.25 11.84
C ILE A 9 3.41 1.28 12.98
N LEU A 10 2.52 0.33 13.29
CA LEU A 10 2.74 -0.64 14.37
C LEU A 10 4.00 -1.49 14.12
N VAL A 11 4.19 -1.99 12.89
CA VAL A 11 5.37 -2.76 12.53
C VAL A 11 6.63 -1.89 12.57
N THR A 12 6.56 -0.64 12.11
CA THR A 12 7.70 0.32 12.21
C THR A 12 8.09 0.55 13.66
N TRP A 13 7.12 0.78 14.53
CA TRP A 13 7.35 1.05 15.95
C TRP A 13 7.97 -0.15 16.67
N LEU A 14 7.50 -1.37 16.40
CA LEU A 14 8.12 -2.60 16.93
C LEU A 14 9.52 -2.82 16.36
N ALA A 15 9.75 -2.49 15.09
CA ALA A 15 11.05 -2.63 14.45
C ALA A 15 12.10 -1.71 15.09
N LEU A 16 11.70 -0.50 15.48
CA LEU A 16 12.56 0.44 16.23
C LEU A 16 12.85 -0.05 17.65
N ARG A 17 11.95 -0.83 18.26
CA ARG A 17 12.12 -1.41 19.60
C ARG A 17 12.91 -2.72 19.62
N ARG A 18 13.30 -3.25 18.45
CA ARG A 18 13.97 -4.56 18.29
C ARG A 18 13.21 -5.71 18.97
N ASP A 19 11.89 -5.69 18.84
CA ASP A 19 11.01 -6.70 19.43
C ASP A 19 11.15 -8.07 18.75
N ASP A 20 11.15 -9.15 19.54
CA ASP A 20 11.30 -10.52 19.05
C ASP A 20 10.10 -10.99 18.21
N HIS A 21 8.92 -10.42 18.44
CA HIS A 21 7.68 -10.74 17.70
C HIS A 21 7.54 -9.95 16.38
N LEU A 22 8.49 -9.06 16.07
CA LEU A 22 8.47 -8.20 14.88
C LEU A 22 8.15 -8.98 13.60
N VAL A 23 8.85 -10.09 13.38
CA VAL A 23 8.75 -10.83 12.11
C VAL A 23 7.42 -11.55 11.99
N ALA A 24 6.92 -12.13 13.08
CA ALA A 24 5.61 -12.78 13.10
C ALA A 24 4.49 -11.77 12.79
N LEU A 25 4.57 -10.56 13.37
CA LEU A 25 3.62 -9.50 13.08
C LEU A 25 3.77 -8.96 11.65
N ALA A 26 4.99 -8.76 11.17
CA ALA A 26 5.25 -8.34 9.79
C ALA A 26 4.62 -9.30 8.78
N VAL A 27 4.78 -10.61 8.99
CA VAL A 27 4.14 -11.65 8.16
C VAL A 27 2.61 -11.52 8.21
N ARG A 28 2.02 -11.38 9.40
CA ARG A 28 0.57 -11.23 9.55
C ARG A 28 0.05 -9.97 8.87
N TYR A 29 0.79 -8.87 8.99
CA TYR A 29 0.50 -7.62 8.30
C TYR A 29 0.52 -7.81 6.78
N GLU A 30 1.53 -8.47 6.21
CA GLU A 30 1.59 -8.73 4.76
C GLU A 30 0.39 -9.55 4.28
N GLN A 31 -0.03 -10.58 5.03
CA GLN A 31 -1.22 -11.37 4.69
C GLN A 31 -2.48 -10.50 4.58
N VAL A 32 -2.71 -9.65 5.59
CA VAL A 32 -3.88 -8.76 5.63
C VAL A 32 -3.77 -7.68 4.55
N PHE A 33 -2.57 -7.14 4.32
CA PHE A 33 -2.30 -6.16 3.27
C PHE A 33 -2.66 -6.71 1.89
N TRP A 34 -2.14 -7.90 1.54
CA TRP A 34 -2.38 -8.51 0.23
C TRP A 34 -3.82 -9.00 0.05
N ALA A 35 -4.45 -9.51 1.11
CA ALA A 35 -5.88 -9.82 1.07
C ALA A 35 -6.72 -8.56 0.78
N GLY A 36 -6.41 -7.44 1.45
CA GLY A 36 -7.07 -6.16 1.21
C GLY A 36 -6.85 -5.62 -0.21
N VAL A 37 -5.60 -5.69 -0.71
CA VAL A 37 -5.28 -5.34 -2.10
C VAL A 37 -6.05 -6.20 -3.09
N GLY A 38 -6.10 -7.51 -2.89
CA GLY A 38 -6.84 -8.44 -3.75
C GLY A 38 -8.33 -8.11 -3.82
N ILE A 39 -8.97 -7.86 -2.67
CA ILE A 39 -10.37 -7.44 -2.61
C ILE A 39 -10.58 -6.11 -3.35
N LEU A 40 -9.70 -5.12 -3.11
CA LEU A 40 -9.79 -3.81 -3.75
C LEU A 40 -9.65 -3.90 -5.27
N VAL A 41 -8.72 -4.72 -5.76
CA VAL A 41 -8.50 -4.92 -7.20
C VAL A 41 -9.69 -5.65 -7.83
N MET A 42 -10.16 -6.74 -7.23
CA MET A 42 -11.31 -7.49 -7.76
C MET A 42 -12.56 -6.61 -7.84
N THR A 43 -12.86 -5.85 -6.79
CA THR A 43 -14.01 -4.96 -6.75
C THR A 43 -13.82 -3.73 -7.66
N GLY A 44 -12.63 -3.14 -7.68
CA GLY A 44 -12.30 -1.98 -8.50
C GLY A 44 -12.36 -2.28 -10.00
N VAL A 45 -11.77 -3.39 -10.45
CA VAL A 45 -11.84 -3.84 -11.84
C VAL A 45 -13.28 -4.19 -12.23
N GLY A 46 -14.03 -4.87 -11.36
CA GLY A 46 -15.45 -5.15 -11.60
C GLY A 46 -16.29 -3.88 -11.79
N ASN A 47 -16.10 -2.89 -10.90
CA ASN A 47 -16.77 -1.59 -11.00
C ASN A 47 -16.37 -0.82 -12.27
N LEU A 48 -15.09 -0.85 -12.64
CA LEU A 48 -14.61 -0.26 -13.89
C LEU A 48 -15.22 -0.96 -15.12
N GLY A 49 -15.36 -2.28 -15.09
CA GLY A 49 -16.00 -3.03 -16.17
C GLY A 49 -17.50 -2.71 -16.30
N ALA A 50 -18.21 -2.57 -15.18
CA ALA A 50 -19.64 -2.30 -15.16
C ALA A 50 -19.99 -0.84 -15.50
N PHE A 51 -19.22 0.12 -14.99
CA PHE A 51 -19.56 1.55 -15.06
C PHE A 51 -18.56 2.39 -15.86
N GLY A 52 -17.47 1.80 -16.34
CA GLY A 52 -16.36 2.53 -16.96
C GLY A 52 -16.73 3.32 -18.21
N LEU A 53 -17.69 2.85 -19.00
CA LEU A 53 -18.17 3.54 -20.19
C LEU A 53 -18.91 4.86 -19.87
N GLY A 54 -19.42 5.01 -18.64
CA GLY A 54 -20.06 6.23 -18.17
C GLY A 54 -19.10 7.24 -17.54
N LEU A 55 -17.81 6.92 -17.45
CA LEU A 55 -16.82 7.79 -16.81
C LEU A 55 -16.31 8.85 -17.80
N PRO A 56 -16.10 10.11 -17.36
CA PRO A 56 -15.46 11.14 -18.18
C PRO A 56 -14.11 10.67 -18.72
N ALA A 57 -13.84 11.00 -19.99
CA ALA A 57 -12.62 10.60 -20.67
C ALA A 57 -11.36 11.11 -19.93
N PRO A 58 -10.20 10.41 -20.05
CA PRO A 58 -8.94 10.84 -19.43
C PRO A 58 -8.46 12.24 -19.84
N SER A 59 -8.94 12.76 -20.97
CA SER A 59 -8.67 14.12 -21.44
C SER A 59 -9.36 15.21 -20.62
N THR A 60 -10.37 14.85 -19.81
CA THR A 60 -11.02 15.77 -18.86
C THR A 60 -10.23 15.83 -17.56
N THR A 61 -10.30 16.95 -16.84
CA THR A 61 -9.64 17.09 -15.52
C THR A 61 -10.05 15.98 -14.55
N TRP A 62 -11.34 15.61 -14.56
CA TRP A 62 -11.84 14.51 -13.73
C TRP A 62 -11.22 13.16 -14.12
N GLY A 63 -11.23 12.84 -15.42
CA GLY A 63 -10.69 11.57 -15.93
C GLY A 63 -9.17 11.47 -15.73
N ALA A 64 -8.45 12.58 -15.89
CA ALA A 64 -7.02 12.68 -15.60
C ALA A 64 -6.74 12.42 -14.12
N ASN A 65 -7.47 13.09 -13.21
CA ASN A 65 -7.30 12.89 -11.76
C ASN A 65 -7.64 11.47 -11.32
N PHE A 66 -8.68 10.87 -11.90
CA PHE A 66 -9.05 9.48 -11.65
C PHE A 66 -7.95 8.51 -12.13
N THR A 67 -7.45 8.71 -13.35
CA THR A 67 -6.34 7.91 -13.91
C THR A 67 -5.08 8.03 -13.06
N ALA A 68 -4.73 9.24 -12.63
CA ALA A 68 -3.59 9.49 -11.76
C ALA A 68 -3.73 8.75 -10.42
N LYS A 69 -4.92 8.77 -9.79
CA LYS A 69 -5.19 8.03 -8.55
C LYS A 69 -5.02 6.52 -8.75
N LEU A 70 -5.50 5.97 -9.87
CA LEU A 70 -5.32 4.56 -10.23
C LEU A 70 -3.84 4.19 -10.38
N LEU A 71 -3.07 5.00 -11.11
CA LEU A 71 -1.63 4.79 -11.30
C LEU A 71 -0.85 4.87 -9.99
N LEU A 72 -1.20 5.82 -9.11
CA LEU A 72 -0.58 5.95 -7.78
C LEU A 72 -0.83 4.70 -6.92
N VAL A 73 -2.06 4.17 -6.92
CA VAL A 73 -2.39 2.93 -6.21
C VAL A 73 -1.64 1.74 -6.82
N ALA A 74 -1.58 1.65 -8.15
CA ALA A 74 -0.83 0.58 -8.83
C ALA A 74 0.67 0.63 -8.49
N ALA A 75 1.28 1.82 -8.51
CA ALA A 75 2.67 2.03 -8.13
C ALA A 75 2.92 1.65 -6.68
N LEU A 76 2.03 2.01 -5.75
CA LEU A 76 2.10 1.60 -4.35
C LEU A 76 2.11 0.07 -4.18
N VAL A 77 1.25 -0.63 -4.91
CA VAL A 77 1.19 -2.10 -4.88
C VAL A 77 2.49 -2.69 -5.41
N ALA A 78 3.00 -2.19 -6.54
CA ALA A 78 4.27 -2.64 -7.11
C ALA A 78 5.46 -2.40 -6.17
N LEU A 79 5.56 -1.21 -5.57
CA LEU A 79 6.59 -0.86 -4.60
C LEU A 79 6.47 -1.63 -3.27
N SER A 80 5.33 -2.28 -3.00
CA SER A 80 5.14 -3.13 -1.82
C SER A 80 5.71 -4.56 -2.00
N LEU A 81 6.02 -4.98 -3.24
CA LEU A 81 6.56 -6.31 -3.52
C LEU A 81 7.95 -6.55 -2.90
N PRO A 82 8.96 -5.64 -3.04
CA PRO A 82 10.27 -5.84 -2.44
C PRO A 82 10.21 -6.00 -0.92
N ARG A 83 9.34 -5.21 -0.25
CA ARG A 83 9.09 -5.31 1.18
C ARG A 83 8.58 -6.71 1.55
N SER A 84 7.59 -7.22 0.81
CA SER A 84 7.00 -8.55 1.04
C SER A 84 8.04 -9.67 0.90
N ILE A 85 8.89 -9.60 -0.12
CA ILE A 85 9.98 -10.57 -0.33
C ILE A 85 10.96 -10.56 0.85
N LEU A 86 11.30 -9.38 1.36
CA LEU A 86 12.23 -9.26 2.49
C LEU A 86 11.62 -9.74 3.79
N VAL A 87 10.32 -9.52 4.04
CA VAL A 87 9.61 -10.09 5.20
C VAL A 87 9.65 -11.62 5.17
N VAL A 88 9.42 -12.25 4.01
CA VAL A 88 9.51 -13.71 3.84
C VAL A 88 10.94 -14.20 4.11
N ARG A 89 11.96 -13.51 3.59
CA ARG A 89 13.36 -13.86 3.85
C ARG A 89 13.73 -13.73 5.32
N SER A 90 13.29 -12.67 6.00
CA SER A 90 13.50 -12.48 7.44
C SER A 90 12.79 -13.53 8.28
N ALA A 91 11.61 -14.01 7.84
CA ALA A 91 10.89 -15.11 8.47
C ALA A 91 11.62 -16.46 8.33
N ALA A 92 12.35 -16.64 7.23
CA ALA A 92 13.22 -17.80 7.01
C ALA A 92 14.61 -17.70 7.70
N GLY A 93 14.81 -16.73 8.59
CA GLY A 93 16.08 -16.52 9.32
C GLY A 93 17.06 -15.53 8.68
N GLY A 94 16.64 -14.83 7.62
CA GLY A 94 17.43 -13.76 7.00
C GLY A 94 17.53 -12.47 7.84
N ASP A 95 18.33 -11.51 7.37
CA ASP A 95 18.57 -10.24 8.06
C ASP A 95 17.27 -9.43 8.24
N ARG A 96 17.11 -8.86 9.45
CA ARG A 96 15.94 -8.07 9.88
C ARG A 96 16.25 -6.56 9.93
N ARG A 97 17.52 -6.18 9.81
CA ARG A 97 17.98 -4.76 9.80
C ARG A 97 17.29 -3.86 8.76
N PRO A 98 16.89 -4.32 7.55
CA PRO A 98 16.25 -3.42 6.60
C PRO A 98 14.75 -3.16 6.89
N LEU A 99 14.10 -3.96 7.76
CA LEU A 99 12.66 -3.86 8.02
C LEU A 99 12.21 -2.47 8.53
N PRO A 100 12.86 -1.82 9.53
CA PRO A 100 12.45 -0.50 9.99
C PRO A 100 12.44 0.55 8.85
N PHE A 101 13.45 0.52 7.98
CA PHE A 101 13.55 1.46 6.87
C PHE A 101 12.43 1.23 5.84
N LEU A 102 12.14 -0.03 5.50
CA LEU A 102 11.12 -0.37 4.50
C LEU A 102 9.69 -0.08 4.99
N TYR A 103 9.42 -0.35 6.26
CA TYR A 103 8.13 0.01 6.86
C TYR A 103 7.99 1.52 7.04
N GLY A 104 9.06 2.22 7.45
CA GLY A 104 9.09 3.69 7.48
C GLY A 104 8.88 4.32 6.10
N ALA A 105 9.54 3.79 5.06
CA ALA A 105 9.35 4.22 3.68
C ALA A 105 7.91 3.96 3.20
N THR A 106 7.31 2.82 3.57
CA THR A 106 5.90 2.54 3.28
C THR A 106 4.99 3.59 3.89
N VAL A 107 5.20 3.96 5.17
CA VAL A 107 4.41 5.01 5.84
C VAL A 107 4.57 6.35 5.12
N ALA A 108 5.79 6.74 4.76
CA ALA A 108 6.06 7.98 4.03
C ALA A 108 5.37 8.01 2.65
N ILE A 109 5.51 6.92 1.87
CA ILE A 109 4.85 6.79 0.56
C ILE A 109 3.33 6.87 0.72
N LEU A 110 2.75 6.17 1.68
CA LEU A 110 1.31 6.21 1.93
C LEU A 110 0.85 7.61 2.33
N ALA A 111 1.61 8.32 3.16
CA ALA A 111 1.29 9.69 3.55
C ALA A 111 1.32 10.65 2.36
N VAL A 112 2.33 10.52 1.50
CA VAL A 112 2.42 11.28 0.23
C VAL A 112 1.25 10.97 -0.68
N ILE A 113 0.90 9.69 -0.86
CA ILE A 113 -0.24 9.29 -1.69
C ILE A 113 -1.55 9.86 -1.14
N VAL A 114 -1.75 9.83 0.18
CA VAL A 114 -2.94 10.45 0.80
C VAL A 114 -2.96 11.95 0.56
N ALA A 115 -1.84 12.64 0.77
CA ALA A 115 -1.75 14.07 0.51
C ALA A 115 -2.04 14.39 -0.97
N LEU A 116 -1.42 13.69 -1.92
CA LEU A 116 -1.69 13.84 -3.34
C LEU A 116 -3.16 13.54 -3.67
N ALA A 117 -3.72 12.45 -3.15
CA ALA A 117 -5.12 12.11 -3.38
C ALA A 117 -6.08 13.18 -2.86
N THR A 118 -5.75 13.83 -1.73
CA THR A 118 -6.54 14.95 -1.19
C THR A 118 -6.40 16.20 -2.06
N LEU A 119 -5.20 16.52 -2.55
CA LEU A 119 -4.98 17.64 -3.47
C LEU A 119 -5.78 17.45 -4.76
N LEU A 120 -5.68 16.26 -5.38
CA LEU A 120 -6.44 15.90 -6.59
C LEU A 120 -7.96 15.82 -6.36
N ALA A 121 -8.44 15.82 -5.11
CA ALA A 121 -9.86 15.86 -4.80
C ALA A 121 -10.42 17.29 -4.77
N HIS A 122 -9.58 18.30 -4.51
CA HIS A 122 -10.02 19.69 -4.39
C HIS A 122 -9.81 20.53 -5.67
N GLY A 123 -9.11 19.98 -6.66
CA GLY A 123 -8.85 20.64 -7.94
C GLY A 123 -7.55 21.41 -7.92
#